data_AF-A0A6N8SAI6-F1
#
_entry.id   AF-A0A6N8SAI6-F1
#
_cell.length_a   1.000
_cell.length_b   1.000
_cell.length_c   1.000
_cell.angle_alpha   90.00
_cell.angle_beta   90.00
_cell.angle_gamma   90.00
#
_symmetry.space_group_name_H-M   'P 1'
#
loop_
_entity.id
_entity.type
_entity.pdbx_description
1 polymer ?
#
loop_
_entity_poly.entity_id
_entity_poly.type
_entity_poly.pdbx_seq_one_letter_code
_entity_poly.pdbx_strand_id
1 'polypeptide(L)'
;MTSPQEALQKARELISDPKRWTQEAYARDTDGVDNVNCGSDHIPEDSVCFCSIGAIAKAYGCNISAAECSTAFKLLEAGLDDEVGVYNDSHTHAEVLAAFDLAIARASSSEEKP
;
A
#
# COMPACT_ATOMS: atom_id res chain seq x y z
N MET A 1 11.80 -12.36 -6.74
CA MET A 1 10.40 -12.15 -6.31
C MET A 1 10.47 -11.39 -5.01
N THR A 2 9.80 -10.24 -4.90
CA THR A 2 9.73 -9.46 -3.66
C THR A 2 8.98 -10.27 -2.60
N SER A 3 9.54 -10.44 -1.40
CA SER A 3 8.82 -11.12 -0.31
C SER A 3 7.65 -10.26 0.20
N PRO A 4 6.65 -10.84 0.89
CA PRO A 4 5.57 -10.05 1.49
C PRO A 4 6.08 -8.97 2.46
N GLN A 5 7.09 -9.31 3.28
CA GLN A 5 7.73 -8.35 4.18
C GLN A 5 8.41 -7.22 3.42
N GLU A 6 9.23 -7.54 2.41
CA GLU A 6 9.95 -6.54 1.61
C GLU A 6 8.97 -5.61 0.88
N ALA A 7 7.85 -6.14 0.38
CA ALA A 7 6.81 -5.34 -0.27
C ALA A 7 6.15 -4.36 0.71
N LEU A 8 5.81 -4.82 1.92
CA LEU A 8 5.26 -3.95 2.96
C LEU A 8 6.24 -2.85 3.39
N GLN A 9 7.53 -3.18 3.53
CA GLN A 9 8.57 -2.20 3.86
C GLN A 9 8.71 -1.12 2.79
N LYS A 10 8.78 -1.53 1.51
CA LYS A 10 8.83 -0.60 0.38
C LYS A 10 7.58 0.26 0.28
N ALA A 11 6.40 -0.34 0.44
CA ALA A 11 5.13 0.38 0.42
C ALA A 11 5.06 1.43 1.53
N ARG A 12 5.43 1.05 2.77
CA ARG A 12 5.54 1.98 3.90
C ARG A 12 6.52 3.11 3.63
N GLU A 13 7.67 2.84 3.02
CA GLU A 13 8.67 3.84 2.68
C GLU A 13 8.16 4.83 1.63
N LEU A 14 7.43 4.35 0.61
CA LEU A 14 6.82 5.18 -0.43
C LEU A 14 5.87 6.22 0.17
N ILE A 15 5.05 5.80 1.13
CA ILE A 15 4.09 6.70 1.80
C ILE A 15 4.64 7.30 3.10
N SER A 16 5.92 7.15 3.44
CA SER A 16 6.45 7.61 4.75
C SER A 16 6.41 9.14 4.95
N ASP A 17 6.40 9.90 3.86
CA ASP A 17 6.18 11.34 3.88
C ASP A 17 4.68 11.60 3.65
N PRO A 18 3.99 12.37 4.50
CA PRO A 18 2.59 12.70 4.30
C PRO A 18 2.32 13.38 2.95
N LYS A 19 3.32 14.03 2.32
CA LYS A 19 3.19 14.61 0.97
C LYS A 19 3.15 13.56 -0.14
N ARG A 20 3.62 12.34 0.11
CA ARG A 20 3.61 11.19 -0.82
C ARG A 20 2.47 10.22 -0.52
N TRP A 21 1.62 10.54 0.44
CA TRP A 21 0.43 9.78 0.78
C TRP A 21 -0.82 10.46 0.22
N THR A 22 -1.79 9.67 -0.25
CA THR A 22 -3.05 10.19 -0.76
C THR A 22 -4.24 9.36 -0.26
N GLN A 23 -5.38 10.03 -0.19
CA GLN A 23 -6.70 9.45 0.08
C GLN A 23 -7.57 9.57 -1.17
N GLU A 24 -8.58 8.71 -1.27
CA GLU A 24 -9.60 8.67 -2.34
C GLU A 24 -9.05 8.37 -3.75
N ALA A 25 -7.74 8.10 -3.87
CA ALA A 25 -7.07 7.83 -5.14
C ALA A 25 -5.93 6.83 -4.93
N TYR A 26 -5.75 5.90 -5.87
CA TYR A 26 -4.66 4.92 -5.81
C TYR A 26 -3.28 5.57 -5.94
N ALA A 27 -3.17 6.56 -6.84
CA ALA A 27 -1.96 7.34 -7.02
C ALA A 27 -2.22 8.69 -7.68
N ARG A 28 -1.30 9.65 -7.46
CA ARG A 28 -1.27 10.97 -8.13
C ARG A 28 0.10 11.28 -8.73
N ASP A 29 0.13 12.00 -9.86
CA ASP A 29 1.37 12.56 -10.44
C ASP A 29 1.89 13.77 -9.66
N THR A 30 2.95 14.38 -10.18
CA THR A 30 3.56 15.62 -9.68
C THR A 30 2.65 16.84 -9.77
N ASP A 31 1.66 16.83 -10.66
CA ASP A 31 0.67 17.90 -10.80
C ASP A 31 -0.53 17.70 -9.85
N GLY A 32 -0.55 16.58 -9.12
CA GLY A 32 -1.60 16.21 -8.18
C GLY A 32 -2.85 15.64 -8.87
N VAL A 33 -2.75 15.26 -10.14
CA VAL A 33 -3.84 14.66 -10.91
C VAL A 33 -3.95 13.18 -10.56
N ASP A 34 -5.19 12.69 -10.42
CA ASP A 34 -5.45 11.27 -10.21
C ASP A 34 -5.02 10.49 -11.45
N ASN A 35 -3.91 9.77 -11.29
CA ASN A 35 -3.22 9.08 -12.37
C ASN A 35 -3.80 7.70 -12.68
N VAL A 36 -4.62 7.20 -11.76
CA VAL A 36 -5.31 5.92 -11.91
C VAL A 36 -6.76 6.22 -12.23
N ASN A 37 -7.02 6.45 -13.51
CA ASN A 37 -8.39 6.57 -14.01
C ASN A 37 -9.11 5.23 -13.76
N CYS A 38 -10.41 5.24 -13.38
CA CYS A 38 -11.20 4.08 -12.92
C CYS A 38 -11.30 2.86 -13.88
N GLY A 39 -10.51 2.79 -14.95
CA GLY A 39 -10.42 1.64 -15.85
C GLY A 39 -9.00 1.13 -16.14
N SER A 40 -7.95 1.69 -15.50
CA SER A 40 -6.58 1.19 -15.62
C SER A 40 -6.10 0.67 -14.28
N ASP A 41 -5.93 -0.64 -14.15
CA ASP A 41 -5.35 -1.26 -12.95
C ASP A 41 -3.85 -0.96 -12.79
N HIS A 42 -3.23 -0.24 -13.72
CA HIS A 42 -1.81 0.06 -13.72
C HIS A 42 -1.50 1.42 -13.08
N ILE A 43 -0.53 1.43 -12.15
CA ILE A 43 0.04 2.64 -11.55
C ILE A 43 1.07 3.23 -12.53
N PRO A 44 0.87 4.45 -13.07
CA PRO A 44 1.86 5.09 -13.94
C PRO A 44 3.22 5.30 -13.28
N GLU A 45 4.29 5.30 -14.09
CA GLU A 45 5.66 5.41 -13.58
C GLU A 45 5.95 6.75 -12.88
N ASP A 46 5.32 7.83 -13.36
CA ASP A 46 5.44 9.21 -12.91
C ASP A 46 4.58 9.54 -11.67
N SER A 47 3.83 8.57 -11.14
CA SER A 47 3.09 8.74 -9.90
C SER A 47 4.06 8.95 -8.72
N VAL A 48 3.79 9.95 -7.90
CA VAL A 48 4.64 10.33 -6.76
C VAL A 48 3.92 10.25 -5.41
N CYS A 49 2.59 10.19 -5.42
CA CYS A 49 1.76 10.00 -4.23
C CYS A 49 0.93 8.74 -4.36
N PHE A 50 0.76 7.99 -3.27
CA PHE A 50 0.05 6.70 -3.27
C PHE A 50 -0.84 6.53 -2.04
N CYS A 51 -1.95 5.81 -2.21
CA CYS A 51 -2.65 5.21 -1.06
C CYS A 51 -1.97 3.90 -0.64
N SER A 52 -2.46 3.26 0.43
CA SER A 52 -1.98 1.95 0.88
C SER A 52 -1.95 0.89 -0.24
N ILE A 53 -3.01 0.78 -1.04
CA ILE A 53 -3.12 -0.24 -2.11
C ILE A 53 -2.15 0.08 -3.25
N GLY A 54 -2.13 1.34 -3.70
CA GLY A 54 -1.22 1.79 -4.75
C GLY A 54 0.26 1.64 -4.37
N ALA A 55 0.60 1.88 -3.10
CA ALA A 55 1.94 1.69 -2.58
C ALA A 55 2.36 0.21 -2.60
N ILE A 56 1.46 -0.71 -2.25
CA ILE A 56 1.71 -2.16 -2.34
C ILE A 56 1.89 -2.58 -3.80
N ALA A 57 1.03 -2.12 -4.71
CA ALA A 57 1.13 -2.41 -6.14
C ALA A 57 2.46 -1.93 -6.73
N LYS A 58 2.87 -0.69 -6.41
CA LYS A 58 4.15 -0.11 -6.82
C LYS A 58 5.34 -0.89 -6.24
N ALA A 59 5.26 -1.31 -4.98
CA ALA A 59 6.31 -2.10 -4.32
C ALA A 59 6.51 -3.49 -4.95
N TYR A 60 5.44 -4.10 -5.44
CA TYR A 60 5.50 -5.36 -6.19
C TYR A 60 5.83 -5.20 -7.67
N GLY A 61 5.61 -4.02 -8.25
CA GLY A 61 5.66 -3.81 -9.69
C GLY A 61 4.52 -4.52 -10.42
N CYS A 62 3.34 -4.58 -9.79
CA CYS A 62 2.14 -5.20 -10.34
C CYS A 62 0.98 -4.21 -10.47
N ASN A 63 -0.15 -4.68 -10.98
CA ASN A 63 -1.39 -3.91 -11.06
C ASN A 63 -2.19 -4.00 -9.74
N ILE A 64 -3.19 -3.13 -9.55
CA ILE A 64 -4.01 -3.05 -8.33
C ILE A 64 -4.64 -4.41 -7.99
N SER A 65 -5.32 -5.02 -8.95
CA SER A 65 -6.00 -6.32 -8.78
C SER A 65 -5.05 -7.43 -8.28
N ALA A 66 -3.82 -7.48 -8.79
CA ALA A 66 -2.80 -8.43 -8.33
C ALA A 66 -2.25 -8.07 -6.94
N ALA A 67 -2.16 -6.78 -6.61
CA ALA A 67 -1.74 -6.31 -5.30
C ALA A 67 -2.73 -6.72 -4.21
N GLU A 68 -4.04 -6.59 -4.46
CA GLU A 68 -5.10 -6.99 -3.53
C GLU A 68 -5.10 -8.51 -3.27
N CYS A 69 -4.67 -9.31 -4.25
CA CYS A 69 -4.54 -10.76 -4.08
C CYS A 69 -3.26 -11.18 -3.32
N SER A 70 -2.33 -10.25 -3.07
CA SER A 70 -1.00 -10.54 -2.52
C SER A 70 -1.05 -10.92 -1.03
N THR A 71 -0.01 -11.62 -0.57
CA THR A 71 0.13 -11.94 0.86
C THR A 71 0.40 -10.68 1.70
N ALA A 72 1.13 -9.70 1.17
CA ALA A 72 1.34 -8.42 1.86
C ALA A 72 0.01 -7.69 2.13
N PHE A 73 -0.87 -7.63 1.13
CA PHE A 73 -2.19 -7.03 1.30
C PHE A 73 -2.99 -7.72 2.41
N LYS A 74 -3.06 -9.05 2.38
CA LYS A 74 -3.76 -9.84 3.42
C LYS A 74 -3.16 -9.65 4.82
N LEU A 75 -1.84 -9.47 4.92
CA LEU A 75 -1.15 -9.20 6.20
C LEU A 75 -1.48 -7.81 6.75
N LEU A 76 -1.64 -6.83 5.87
CA LEU A 76 -2.11 -5.49 6.22
C LEU A 76 -3.56 -5.55 6.67
N GLU A 77 -4.44 -6.11 5.84
CA GLU A 77 -5.87 -6.26 6.08
C GLU A 77 -6.19 -7.02 7.39
N ALA A 78 -5.44 -8.08 7.71
CA ALA A 78 -5.63 -8.84 8.95
C ALA A 78 -5.40 -8.02 10.24
N GLY A 79 -4.79 -6.84 10.12
CA GLY A 79 -4.57 -5.91 11.24
C GLY A 79 -5.58 -4.78 11.33
N LEU A 80 -6.54 -4.70 10.41
CA LEU A 80 -7.50 -3.61 10.29
C LEU A 80 -8.89 -4.08 10.72
N ASP A 81 -9.72 -3.12 11.12
CA ASP A 81 -11.16 -3.28 11.38
C ASP A 81 -12.03 -2.94 10.16
N ASP A 82 -11.43 -2.48 9.07
CA ASP A 82 -12.06 -2.10 7.80
C ASP A 82 -11.23 -2.57 6.60
N GLU A 83 -11.79 -2.45 5.39
CA GLU A 83 -11.07 -2.68 4.13
C GLU A 83 -9.87 -1.72 3.98
N VAL A 84 -8.76 -2.17 3.39
CA VAL A 84 -7.51 -1.39 3.29
C VAL A 84 -7.71 0.01 2.70
N GLY A 85 -8.55 0.13 1.67
CA GLY A 85 -8.88 1.42 1.06
C GLY A 85 -9.71 2.31 1.96
N VAL A 86 -10.75 1.76 2.60
CA VAL A 86 -11.61 2.46 3.56
C VAL A 86 -10.80 2.95 4.76
N TYR A 87 -9.93 2.10 5.31
CA TYR A 87 -9.05 2.46 6.41
C TYR A 87 -8.10 3.60 6.01
N ASN A 88 -7.48 3.52 4.82
CA ASN A 88 -6.62 4.59 4.29
C ASN A 88 -7.35 5.95 4.23
N ASP A 89 -8.59 5.96 3.78
CA ASP A 89 -9.33 7.20 3.52
C ASP A 89 -9.99 7.78 4.78
N SER A 90 -10.22 6.95 5.81
CA SER A 90 -10.88 7.36 7.06
C SER A 90 -9.91 7.65 8.21
N HIS A 91 -8.66 7.21 8.12
CA HIS A 91 -7.66 7.34 9.18
C HIS A 91 -6.57 8.35 8.85
N THR A 92 -5.81 8.75 9.87
CA THR A 92 -4.65 9.61 9.70
C THR A 92 -3.47 8.87 9.08
N HIS A 93 -2.59 9.63 8.44
CA HIS A 93 -1.33 9.12 7.90
C HIS A 93 -0.52 8.29 8.91
N ALA A 94 -0.45 8.74 10.16
CA ALA A 94 0.29 8.07 11.23
C ALA A 94 -0.33 6.72 11.60
N GLU A 95 -1.66 6.62 11.62
CA GLU A 95 -2.38 5.36 11.87
C GLU A 95 -2.18 4.37 10.72
N VAL A 96 -2.23 4.84 9.47
CA VAL A 96 -1.90 4.02 8.29
C VAL A 96 -0.47 3.48 8.38
N LEU A 97 0.51 4.32 8.72
CA LEU A 97 1.90 3.87 8.91
C LEU A 97 2.03 2.84 10.05
N ALA A 98 1.30 3.04 11.16
CA ALA A 98 1.28 2.09 12.26
C ALA A 98 0.68 0.74 11.83
N ALA A 99 -0.35 0.73 10.99
CA ALA A 99 -0.89 -0.50 10.41
C ALA A 99 0.13 -1.24 9.53
N PHE A 100 0.91 -0.51 8.72
CA PHE A 100 2.04 -1.08 7.98
C PHE A 100 3.09 -1.69 8.91
N ASP A 101 3.46 -0.98 9.99
CA ASP A 101 4.43 -1.47 10.98
C ASP A 101 3.97 -2.79 11.62
N LEU A 102 2.68 -2.89 11.97
CA LEU A 102 2.09 -4.14 12.49
C LEU A 102 2.10 -5.26 11.44
N ALA A 103 1.78 -4.96 10.18
CA ALA A 103 1.80 -5.93 9.09
C ALA A 103 3.22 -6.46 8.82
N ILE A 104 4.22 -5.60 8.85
CA ILE A 104 5.65 -5.96 8.70
C ILE A 104 6.06 -6.90 9.83
N ALA A 105 5.69 -6.60 11.08
CA ALA A 105 5.98 -7.46 12.22
C ALA A 105 5.36 -8.86 12.08
N ARG A 106 4.11 -8.95 11.61
CA ARG A 106 3.45 -10.24 11.32
C ARG A 106 4.17 -11.02 10.22
N ALA A 107 4.63 -10.33 9.17
CA ALA A 107 5.37 -10.96 8.08
C ALA A 107 6.65 -11.62 8.60
N SER A 108 7.41 -10.92 9.45
CA SER A 108 8.64 -11.45 10.07
C SER A 108 8.38 -12.65 10.98
N SER A 109 7.30 -12.63 11.77
CA SER A 109 6.95 -13.77 12.65
C SER A 109 6.40 -14.98 11.89
N SER A 110 5.90 -14.81 10.66
CA SER A 110 5.41 -15.90 9.83
C SER A 110 6.50 -16.72 9.13
N GLU A 111 7.72 -16.17 9.04
CA GLU A 111 8.90 -16.89 8.54
C GLU A 111 9.55 -17.81 9.60
N GLU A 112 9.16 -17.69 10.87
CA GLU A 112 9.71 -18.46 12.00
C GLU A 112 8.90 -19.71 12.39
N LYS A 113 7.95 -20.19 11.58
CA LYS A 113 7.23 -21.44 11.88
C LYS A 113 7.91 -22.66 11.24
N PRO A 114 8.47 -23.60 12.03
CA PRO A 114 9.14 -24.82 11.54
C PRO A 114 8.19 -25.84 10.92
#